data_AF-A0A2V7VG57-F1
#
_entry.id   AF-A0A2V7VG57-F1
#
_cell.length_a   1.000
_cell.length_b   1.000
_cell.length_c   1.000
_cell.angle_alpha   90.00
_cell.angle_beta   90.00
_cell.angle_gamma   90.00
#
_symmetry.space_group_name_H-M   'P 1'
#
loop_
_entity.id
_entity.type
_entity.pdbx_description
1 polymer ?
#
loop_
_entity_poly.entity_id
_entity_poly.type
_entity_poly.pdbx_seq_one_letter_code
_entity_poly.pdbx_strand_id
1 'polypeptide(L)'
;MAAFIEHSLRGTNHATARTGTPLDFIAFHAKGAPTTVDGHVRMGIATHLRTIDAGFATVASYPELRKTPIVIGESDPEGCAACQGPQLAYRSGTMYSSYTAASFALAHDLADRHGVDLEGAVTWAFEFEDQPYFPGFRALASSGLDLPVLNVFRMFSRMVMVWHYHDDDVPGPEAAVTLDVSGLPVTDGAMRLSHYRIDETHSNAYAAWRRMGSPLAPNRDQYTQLEAEGRLSLLEPPSEVAVAGGMSTVKFALPRQAVSLLVFE
;
A
#
# COMPACT_ATOMS: atom_id res chain seq x y z
N MET A 1 22.98 -4.34 -10.18
CA MET A 1 22.52 -5.64 -9.68
C MET A 1 23.21 -6.82 -10.36
N ALA A 2 23.06 -7.03 -11.69
CA ALA A 2 23.63 -8.20 -12.39
C ALA A 2 25.13 -8.43 -12.14
N ALA A 3 25.98 -7.40 -12.25
CA ALA A 3 27.42 -7.56 -11.99
C ALA A 3 27.74 -7.99 -10.54
N PHE A 4 26.93 -7.53 -9.56
CA PHE A 4 27.08 -7.94 -8.17
C PHE A 4 26.68 -9.41 -7.99
N ILE A 5 25.54 -9.81 -8.56
CA ILE A 5 25.09 -11.21 -8.55
C ILE A 5 26.13 -12.13 -9.22
N GLU A 6 26.65 -11.73 -10.39
CA GLU A 6 27.67 -12.47 -11.13
C GLU A 6 28.94 -12.67 -10.30
N HIS A 7 29.41 -11.60 -9.65
CA HIS A 7 30.53 -11.68 -8.71
C HIS A 7 30.23 -12.64 -7.55
N SER A 8 29.05 -12.53 -6.93
CA SER A 8 28.68 -13.37 -5.79
C SER A 8 28.57 -14.84 -6.16
N LEU A 9 28.06 -15.19 -7.35
CA LEU A 9 27.91 -16.59 -7.74
C LEU A 9 29.21 -17.19 -8.31
N ARG A 10 29.97 -16.40 -9.08
CA ARG A 10 31.04 -16.93 -9.95
C ARG A 10 32.37 -16.18 -9.85
N GLY A 11 32.40 -15.02 -9.21
CA GLY A 11 33.62 -14.25 -8.97
C GLY A 11 34.51 -14.83 -7.88
N THR A 12 35.76 -14.37 -7.81
CA THR A 12 36.67 -14.72 -6.71
C THR A 12 36.34 -13.89 -5.48
N ASN A 13 36.06 -14.55 -4.37
CA ASN A 13 35.94 -13.91 -3.07
C ASN A 13 37.31 -13.44 -2.57
N HIS A 14 37.47 -12.14 -2.37
CA HIS A 14 38.77 -11.54 -2.03
C HIS A 14 39.32 -11.95 -0.66
N ALA A 15 38.46 -12.31 0.30
CA ALA A 15 38.89 -12.71 1.64
C ALA A 15 39.36 -14.18 1.70
N THR A 16 38.75 -15.05 0.89
CA THR A 16 39.01 -16.51 0.94
C THR A 16 39.76 -17.04 -0.28
N ALA A 17 39.93 -16.23 -1.33
CA ALA A 17 40.44 -16.61 -2.65
C ALA A 17 39.65 -17.75 -3.35
N ARG A 18 38.49 -18.17 -2.80
CA ARG A 18 37.60 -19.16 -3.40
C ARG A 18 36.64 -18.52 -4.39
N THR A 19 36.07 -19.33 -5.28
CA THR A 19 34.97 -18.89 -6.15
C THR A 19 33.67 -18.80 -5.35
N GLY A 20 32.94 -17.72 -5.54
CA GLY A 20 31.64 -17.45 -4.94
C GLY A 20 31.71 -16.77 -3.55
N THR A 21 30.70 -15.97 -3.27
CA THR A 21 30.42 -15.30 -2.00
C THR A 21 28.95 -15.56 -1.63
N PRO A 22 28.63 -15.91 -0.36
CA PRO A 22 27.25 -16.14 0.06
C PRO A 22 26.32 -14.97 -0.28
N LEU A 23 25.09 -15.29 -0.71
CA LEU A 23 24.04 -14.35 -1.04
C LEU A 23 22.71 -14.84 -0.46
N ASP A 24 22.41 -14.42 0.76
CA ASP A 24 21.27 -14.92 1.52
C ASP A 24 19.94 -14.24 1.13
N PHE A 25 20.01 -13.04 0.57
CA PHE A 25 18.87 -12.33 -0.01
C PHE A 25 19.35 -11.34 -1.07
N ILE A 26 18.42 -10.85 -1.88
CA ILE A 26 18.66 -9.81 -2.88
C ILE A 26 17.77 -8.62 -2.55
N ALA A 27 18.36 -7.42 -2.54
CA ALA A 27 17.59 -6.20 -2.35
C ALA A 27 17.87 -5.17 -3.45
N PHE A 28 16.82 -4.44 -3.80
CA PHE A 28 16.88 -3.29 -4.68
C PHE A 28 15.79 -2.29 -4.30
N HIS A 29 15.91 -1.06 -4.80
CA HIS A 29 14.93 -0.01 -4.55
C HIS A 29 14.06 0.18 -5.80
N ALA A 30 12.77 0.41 -5.61
CA ALA A 30 11.84 0.70 -6.68
C ALA A 30 10.93 1.84 -6.25
N LYS A 31 10.70 2.80 -7.16
CA LYS A 31 9.99 4.03 -6.82
C LYS A 31 9.08 4.47 -7.95
N GLY A 32 7.97 5.09 -7.59
CA GLY A 32 7.15 5.84 -8.53
C GLY A 32 7.83 7.14 -8.99
N ALA A 33 7.14 7.88 -9.85
CA ALA A 33 7.62 9.13 -10.42
C ALA A 33 6.45 10.12 -10.57
N PRO A 34 5.93 10.67 -9.46
CA PRO A 34 4.79 11.55 -9.46
C PRO A 34 5.14 12.85 -10.17
N THR A 35 4.20 13.35 -10.95
CA THR A 35 4.30 14.62 -11.68
C THR A 35 3.02 15.40 -11.51
N THR A 36 3.09 16.72 -11.62
CA THR A 36 1.90 17.56 -11.72
C THR A 36 1.54 17.73 -13.19
N VAL A 37 0.33 17.35 -13.56
CA VAL A 37 -0.21 17.45 -14.92
C VAL A 37 -1.58 18.11 -14.80
N ASP A 38 -1.85 19.14 -15.60
CA ASP A 38 -3.17 19.81 -15.66
C ASP A 38 -3.77 20.23 -14.30
N GLY A 39 -2.91 20.52 -13.32
CA GLY A 39 -3.33 20.99 -11.99
C GLY A 39 -3.57 19.87 -10.95
N HIS A 40 -3.39 18.59 -11.30
CA HIS A 40 -3.48 17.46 -10.38
C HIS A 40 -2.19 16.64 -10.35
N VAL A 41 -2.06 15.75 -9.36
CA VAL A 41 -0.93 14.82 -9.25
C VAL A 41 -1.21 13.56 -10.04
N ARG A 42 -0.29 13.16 -10.91
CA ARG A 42 -0.23 11.83 -11.51
C ARG A 42 0.88 11.04 -10.82
N MET A 43 0.58 9.90 -10.20
CA MET A 43 1.50 9.20 -9.30
C MET A 43 2.66 8.47 -10.00
N GLY A 44 2.48 8.06 -11.26
CA GLY A 44 3.51 7.37 -12.02
C GLY A 44 3.79 5.95 -11.54
N ILE A 45 2.76 5.20 -11.12
CA ILE A 45 2.92 3.81 -10.63
C ILE A 45 3.59 2.90 -11.67
N ALA A 46 3.40 3.17 -12.96
CA ALA A 46 4.01 2.39 -14.03
C ALA A 46 5.54 2.42 -13.98
N THR A 47 6.15 3.52 -13.51
CA THR A 47 7.60 3.60 -13.29
C THR A 47 8.03 2.67 -12.17
N HIS A 48 7.27 2.66 -11.07
CA HIS A 48 7.51 1.77 -9.93
C HIS A 48 7.51 0.31 -10.38
N LEU A 49 6.44 -0.11 -11.07
CA LEU A 49 6.26 -1.50 -11.51
C LEU A 49 7.27 -1.93 -12.56
N ARG A 50 7.71 -1.04 -13.47
CA ARG A 50 8.79 -1.35 -14.42
C ARG A 50 10.11 -1.62 -13.72
N THR A 51 10.43 -0.87 -12.67
CA THR A 51 11.65 -1.12 -11.89
C THR A 51 11.57 -2.45 -11.13
N ILE A 52 10.41 -2.79 -10.57
CA ILE A 52 10.15 -4.08 -9.93
C ILE A 52 10.31 -5.23 -10.94
N ASP A 53 9.63 -5.14 -12.07
CA ASP A 53 9.67 -6.14 -13.15
C ASP A 53 11.09 -6.37 -13.67
N ALA A 54 11.86 -5.30 -13.91
CA ALA A 54 13.26 -5.41 -14.33
C ALA A 54 14.15 -6.04 -13.24
N GLY A 55 13.88 -5.72 -11.97
CA GLY A 55 14.54 -6.33 -10.83
C GLY A 55 14.33 -7.84 -10.79
N PHE A 56 13.07 -8.27 -10.84
CA PHE A 56 12.69 -9.68 -10.85
C PHE A 56 13.22 -10.42 -12.09
N ALA A 57 13.11 -9.83 -13.29
CA ALA A 57 13.66 -10.41 -14.51
C ALA A 57 15.17 -10.65 -14.40
N THR A 58 15.89 -9.73 -13.77
CA THR A 58 17.33 -9.90 -13.54
C THR A 58 17.58 -11.09 -12.61
N VAL A 59 16.87 -11.19 -11.48
CA VAL A 59 17.05 -12.32 -10.54
C VAL A 59 16.67 -13.65 -11.19
N ALA A 60 15.55 -13.68 -11.92
CA ALA A 60 15.06 -14.87 -12.63
C ALA A 60 16.04 -15.38 -13.69
N SER A 61 16.91 -14.51 -14.23
CA SER A 61 17.97 -14.92 -15.17
C SER A 61 19.07 -15.79 -14.54
N TYR A 62 19.11 -15.93 -13.20
CA TYR A 62 20.02 -16.77 -12.44
C TYR A 62 19.25 -17.93 -11.78
N PRO A 63 19.23 -19.14 -12.38
CA PRO A 63 18.50 -20.29 -11.84
C PRO A 63 18.88 -20.66 -10.40
N GLU A 64 20.12 -20.38 -10.00
CA GLU A 64 20.64 -20.61 -8.64
C GLU A 64 19.92 -19.78 -7.57
N LEU A 65 19.27 -18.67 -7.96
CA LEU A 65 18.63 -17.70 -7.06
C LEU A 65 17.12 -17.84 -6.99
N ARG A 66 16.54 -18.89 -7.59
CA ARG A 66 15.08 -19.06 -7.68
C ARG A 66 14.36 -19.02 -6.32
N LYS A 67 15.05 -19.44 -5.26
CA LYS A 67 14.54 -19.46 -3.87
C LYS A 67 15.24 -18.44 -2.97
N THR A 68 16.02 -17.53 -3.54
CA THR A 68 16.69 -16.49 -2.77
C THR A 68 15.67 -15.39 -2.49
N PRO A 69 15.39 -15.07 -1.22
CA PRO A 69 14.47 -14.01 -0.85
C PRO A 69 14.81 -12.69 -1.51
N ILE A 70 13.80 -12.02 -2.06
CA ILE A 70 13.90 -10.67 -2.60
C ILE A 70 13.21 -9.70 -1.65
N VAL A 71 13.91 -8.64 -1.26
CA VAL A 71 13.36 -7.53 -0.48
C VAL A 71 13.45 -6.24 -1.29
N ILE A 72 12.32 -5.61 -1.57
CA ILE A 72 12.34 -4.25 -2.14
C ILE A 72 12.60 -3.28 -0.99
N GLY A 73 13.87 -2.90 -0.80
CA GLY A 73 14.36 -2.18 0.39
C GLY A 73 13.83 -0.74 0.52
N GLU A 74 13.33 -0.17 -0.58
CA GLU A 74 12.54 1.05 -0.60
C GLU A 74 11.52 0.94 -1.74
N SER A 75 10.24 0.83 -1.42
CA SER A 75 9.12 0.62 -2.35
C SER A 75 8.08 1.73 -2.17
N ASP A 76 8.37 2.91 -2.68
CA ASP A 76 7.63 4.13 -2.35
C ASP A 76 7.07 4.85 -3.60
N PRO A 77 6.11 5.77 -3.44
CA PRO A 77 5.64 6.58 -4.55
C PRO A 77 6.72 7.44 -5.20
N GLU A 78 7.80 7.81 -4.49
CA GLU A 78 8.89 8.63 -5.02
C GLU A 78 10.17 8.61 -4.13
N GLY A 79 11.17 9.46 -4.42
CA GLY A 79 12.50 9.42 -3.79
C GLY A 79 12.69 10.24 -2.50
N CYS A 80 12.02 11.38 -2.36
CA CYS A 80 12.28 12.36 -1.32
C CYS A 80 11.23 12.33 -0.19
N ALA A 81 11.46 11.50 0.83
CA ALA A 81 10.54 11.37 1.97
C ALA A 81 10.27 12.69 2.71
N ALA A 82 11.30 13.53 2.86
CA ALA A 82 11.25 14.80 3.61
C ALA A 82 10.90 16.03 2.75
N CYS A 83 10.72 15.88 1.44
CA CYS A 83 10.28 17.00 0.61
C CYS A 83 8.87 17.42 1.01
N GLN A 84 8.59 18.72 0.91
CA GLN A 84 7.29 19.32 1.20
C GLN A 84 6.80 20.11 -0.01
N GLY A 85 5.51 20.41 -0.01
CA GLY A 85 4.88 21.31 -0.98
C GLY A 85 3.50 20.83 -1.39
N PRO A 86 2.70 21.71 -2.02
CA PRO A 86 1.32 21.40 -2.41
C PRO A 86 1.20 20.16 -3.30
N GLN A 87 2.19 19.92 -4.15
CA GLN A 87 2.28 18.75 -5.04
C GLN A 87 2.43 17.40 -4.30
N LEU A 88 2.72 17.42 -2.99
CA LEU A 88 2.90 16.24 -2.15
C LEU A 88 1.72 16.00 -1.20
N ALA A 89 0.65 16.82 -1.27
CA ALA A 89 -0.54 16.68 -0.44
C ALA A 89 -1.21 15.31 -0.57
N TYR A 90 -1.02 14.61 -1.69
CA TYR A 90 -1.50 13.24 -1.91
C TYR A 90 -1.02 12.27 -0.83
N ARG A 91 0.12 12.54 -0.17
CA ARG A 91 0.71 11.71 0.89
C ARG A 91 -0.14 11.66 2.16
N SER A 92 -0.95 12.69 2.40
CA SER A 92 -1.83 12.74 3.57
C SER A 92 -3.20 12.10 3.32
N GLY A 93 -3.58 11.93 2.05
CA GLY A 93 -4.90 11.47 1.64
C GLY A 93 -4.97 10.02 1.17
N THR A 94 -6.12 9.70 0.56
CA THR A 94 -6.45 8.35 0.07
C THR A 94 -5.61 7.91 -1.14
N MET A 95 -5.06 8.86 -1.90
CA MET A 95 -4.12 8.58 -3.00
C MET A 95 -2.95 7.72 -2.54
N TYR A 96 -2.31 8.06 -1.42
CA TYR A 96 -1.18 7.26 -0.93
C TYR A 96 -1.63 5.89 -0.45
N SER A 97 -2.78 5.80 0.25
CA SER A 97 -3.30 4.51 0.71
C SER A 97 -3.64 3.54 -0.42
N SER A 98 -4.37 4.00 -1.45
CA SER A 98 -4.77 3.18 -2.58
C SER A 98 -3.60 2.86 -3.51
N TYR A 99 -2.64 3.78 -3.68
CA TYR A 99 -1.37 3.51 -4.36
C TYR A 99 -0.63 2.36 -3.68
N THR A 100 -0.46 2.43 -2.36
CA THR A 100 0.25 1.40 -1.58
C THR A 100 -0.46 0.05 -1.67
N ALA A 101 -1.79 0.03 -1.56
CA ALA A 101 -2.59 -1.19 -1.74
C ALA A 101 -2.35 -1.82 -3.13
N ALA A 102 -2.44 -1.00 -4.19
CA ALA A 102 -2.26 -1.45 -5.57
C ALA A 102 -0.82 -1.91 -5.86
N SER A 103 0.19 -1.14 -5.47
CA SER A 103 1.59 -1.46 -5.79
C SER A 103 2.05 -2.74 -5.11
N PHE A 104 1.59 -3.01 -3.89
CA PHE A 104 1.97 -4.22 -3.16
C PHE A 104 1.37 -5.48 -3.81
N ALA A 105 0.08 -5.45 -4.15
CA ALA A 105 -0.57 -6.56 -4.86
C ALA A 105 0.10 -6.83 -6.22
N LEU A 106 0.36 -5.78 -7.00
CA LEU A 106 1.00 -5.90 -8.31
C LEU A 106 2.46 -6.36 -8.22
N ALA A 107 3.17 -6.08 -7.12
CA ALA A 107 4.51 -6.62 -6.90
C ALA A 107 4.47 -8.15 -6.73
N HIS A 108 3.47 -8.69 -6.01
CA HIS A 108 3.29 -10.14 -5.91
C HIS A 108 2.95 -10.77 -7.27
N ASP A 109 2.04 -10.17 -8.06
CA ASP A 109 1.73 -10.65 -9.42
C ASP A 109 2.96 -10.71 -10.33
N LEU A 110 3.84 -9.70 -10.22
CA LEU A 110 5.10 -9.67 -10.97
C LEU A 110 6.09 -10.74 -10.46
N ALA A 111 6.17 -10.98 -9.16
CA ALA A 111 7.02 -12.02 -8.60
C ALA A 111 6.59 -13.41 -9.10
N ASP A 112 5.29 -13.69 -9.07
CA ASP A 112 4.70 -14.92 -9.59
C ASP A 112 4.98 -15.11 -11.08
N ARG A 113 4.85 -14.03 -11.88
CA ARG A 113 5.16 -14.06 -13.32
C ARG A 113 6.59 -14.46 -13.61
N HIS A 114 7.55 -14.00 -12.80
CA HIS A 114 8.97 -14.30 -12.97
C HIS A 114 9.39 -15.59 -12.24
N GLY A 115 8.53 -16.15 -11.39
CA GLY A 115 8.84 -17.33 -10.57
C GLY A 115 9.94 -17.07 -9.55
N VAL A 116 9.99 -15.86 -8.98
CA VAL A 116 10.96 -15.43 -7.96
C VAL A 116 10.30 -15.28 -6.59
N ASP A 117 11.10 -15.32 -5.53
CA ASP A 117 10.63 -15.30 -4.15
C ASP A 117 10.63 -13.86 -3.58
N LEU A 118 9.49 -13.16 -3.69
CA LEU A 118 9.31 -11.85 -3.03
C LEU A 118 8.96 -12.05 -1.56
N GLU A 119 9.94 -11.84 -0.69
CA GLU A 119 9.77 -11.92 0.77
C GLU A 119 9.04 -10.69 1.32
N GLY A 120 9.30 -9.51 0.74
CA GLY A 120 8.59 -8.30 1.14
C GLY A 120 9.11 -7.01 0.52
N ALA A 121 8.46 -5.92 0.90
CA ALA A 121 8.81 -4.57 0.50
C ALA A 121 8.73 -3.62 1.70
N VAL A 122 9.66 -2.68 1.73
CA VAL A 122 9.79 -1.70 2.82
C VAL A 122 9.28 -0.36 2.31
N THR A 123 8.35 0.26 3.05
CA THR A 123 8.06 1.68 2.87
C THR A 123 9.08 2.50 3.64
N TRP A 124 9.70 3.46 2.97
CA TRP A 124 10.66 4.36 3.57
C TRP A 124 9.95 5.64 4.03
N ALA A 125 9.10 5.49 5.04
CA ALA A 125 8.31 6.54 5.67
C ALA A 125 8.84 6.85 7.09
N PHE A 126 8.74 8.10 7.52
CA PHE A 126 9.30 8.55 8.80
C PHE A 126 8.27 9.24 9.67
N GLU A 127 8.57 9.31 10.97
CA GLU A 127 7.92 10.25 11.88
C GLU A 127 8.69 11.58 11.84
N PHE A 128 7.96 12.69 11.81
CA PHE A 128 8.53 14.03 11.85
C PHE A 128 7.91 14.82 13.00
N GLU A 129 8.68 14.99 14.07
CA GLU A 129 8.26 15.71 15.27
C GLU A 129 8.25 17.24 15.07
N ASP A 130 7.40 17.92 15.84
CA ASP A 130 7.27 19.39 15.86
C ASP A 130 6.98 20.03 14.49
N GLN A 131 6.25 19.32 13.63
CA GLN A 131 5.83 19.81 12.31
C GLN A 131 4.36 20.28 12.33
N PRO A 132 3.98 21.18 11.39
CA PRO A 132 2.57 21.48 11.14
C PRO A 132 1.77 20.21 10.86
N TYR A 133 0.46 20.22 11.15
CA TYR A 133 -0.43 19.11 10.82
C TYR A 133 -0.52 18.91 9.30
N PHE A 134 -0.36 17.66 8.87
CA PHE A 134 -0.44 17.23 7.46
C PHE A 134 0.44 18.04 6.49
N PRO A 135 1.76 18.13 6.76
CA PRO A 135 2.67 18.99 5.99
C PRO A 135 3.06 18.36 4.63
N GLY A 136 2.53 17.17 4.32
CA GLY A 136 2.85 16.43 3.10
C GLY A 136 4.17 15.67 3.15
N PHE A 137 4.71 15.34 4.33
CA PHE A 137 5.81 14.37 4.42
C PHE A 137 5.36 12.97 4.03
N ARG A 138 6.30 12.13 3.58
CA ARG A 138 6.04 10.69 3.48
C ARG A 138 6.17 10.08 4.88
N ALA A 139 5.03 9.97 5.54
CA ALA A 139 4.90 9.47 6.90
C ALA A 139 3.75 8.45 6.99
N LEU A 140 3.65 7.76 8.12
CA LEU A 140 2.50 6.90 8.46
C LEU A 140 1.55 7.59 9.44
N ALA A 141 2.03 8.60 10.16
CA ALA A 141 1.24 9.46 11.02
C ALA A 141 1.67 10.93 10.85
N SER A 142 0.82 11.85 11.29
CA SER A 142 1.15 13.28 11.40
C SER A 142 0.74 13.75 12.78
N SER A 143 1.71 14.15 13.60
CA SER A 143 1.44 14.65 14.96
C SER A 143 0.65 13.62 15.79
N GLY A 144 0.99 12.33 15.67
CA GLY A 144 0.28 11.22 16.32
C GLY A 144 -1.05 10.80 15.68
N LEU A 145 -1.52 11.49 14.64
CA LEU A 145 -2.72 11.12 13.89
C LEU A 145 -2.38 10.16 12.76
N ASP A 146 -3.01 8.98 12.77
CA ASP A 146 -2.86 7.98 11.72
C ASP A 146 -3.22 8.54 10.34
N LEU A 147 -2.31 8.42 9.37
CA LEU A 147 -2.61 8.70 7.98
C LEU A 147 -3.33 7.50 7.35
N PRO A 148 -4.15 7.71 6.30
CA PRO A 148 -4.87 6.64 5.61
C PRO A 148 -3.99 5.44 5.23
N VAL A 149 -2.75 5.70 4.82
CA VAL A 149 -1.80 4.65 4.42
C VAL A 149 -1.44 3.68 5.56
N LEU A 150 -1.42 4.13 6.82
CA LEU A 150 -1.15 3.24 7.96
C LEU A 150 -2.25 2.19 8.10
N ASN A 151 -3.50 2.57 7.81
CA ASN A 151 -4.63 1.66 7.84
C ASN A 151 -4.53 0.57 6.76
N VAL A 152 -3.83 0.80 5.64
CA VAL A 152 -3.57 -0.22 4.63
C VAL A 152 -2.67 -1.32 5.18
N PHE A 153 -1.60 -0.96 5.91
CA PHE A 153 -0.76 -1.96 6.58
C PHE A 153 -1.52 -2.76 7.65
N ARG A 154 -2.44 -2.12 8.37
CA ARG A 154 -3.36 -2.82 9.29
C ARG A 154 -4.33 -3.74 8.56
N MET A 155 -4.77 -3.39 7.35
CA MET A 155 -5.66 -4.24 6.56
C MET A 155 -4.90 -5.45 5.97
N PHE A 156 -3.64 -5.28 5.57
CA PHE A 156 -2.82 -6.39 5.06
C PHE A 156 -2.67 -7.55 6.05
N SER A 157 -2.81 -7.31 7.36
CA SER A 157 -2.76 -8.38 8.37
C SER A 157 -4.07 -9.17 8.53
N ARG A 158 -5.14 -8.86 7.78
CA ARG A 158 -6.49 -9.42 7.96
C ARG A 158 -7.15 -10.01 6.69
N MET A 159 -6.58 -9.74 5.51
CA MET A 159 -6.80 -10.40 4.20
C MET A 159 -8.23 -10.80 3.77
N VAL A 160 -9.01 -9.85 3.26
CA VAL A 160 -9.66 -9.83 1.91
C VAL A 160 -9.79 -8.35 1.54
N MET A 161 -8.95 -7.84 0.63
CA MET A 161 -8.87 -6.40 0.34
C MET A 161 -9.29 -6.09 -1.10
N VAL A 162 -10.03 -5.00 -1.27
CA VAL A 162 -10.47 -4.46 -2.58
C VAL A 162 -10.11 -2.97 -2.63
N TRP A 163 -9.42 -2.52 -3.66
CA TRP A 163 -9.01 -1.12 -3.84
C TRP A 163 -9.47 -0.58 -5.19
N HIS A 164 -9.68 0.74 -5.27
CA HIS A 164 -10.06 1.43 -6.50
C HIS A 164 -9.05 2.54 -6.82
N TYR A 165 -7.84 2.14 -7.18
CA TYR A 165 -6.74 3.06 -7.45
C TYR A 165 -6.77 3.60 -8.89
N HIS A 166 -6.42 4.87 -9.05
CA HIS A 166 -6.09 5.48 -10.35
C HIS A 166 -4.86 6.37 -10.25
N ASP A 167 -4.08 6.44 -11.34
CA ASP A 167 -2.81 7.19 -11.35
C ASP A 167 -3.02 8.71 -11.22
N ASP A 168 -4.12 9.24 -11.78
CA ASP A 168 -4.50 10.65 -11.69
C ASP A 168 -5.32 10.96 -10.42
N ASP A 169 -4.88 11.94 -9.66
CA ASP A 169 -5.56 12.49 -8.48
C ASP A 169 -6.70 13.44 -8.86
N VAL A 170 -7.71 12.88 -9.52
CA VAL A 170 -8.92 13.59 -9.94
C VAL A 170 -10.18 12.84 -9.48
N PRO A 171 -11.30 13.54 -9.24
CA PRO A 171 -12.58 12.89 -9.01
C PRO A 171 -12.97 11.97 -10.17
N GLY A 172 -13.71 10.91 -9.86
CA GLY A 172 -14.22 9.96 -10.85
C GLY A 172 -15.40 9.16 -10.31
N PRO A 173 -16.07 8.39 -11.18
CA PRO A 173 -17.19 7.57 -10.76
C PRO A 173 -16.74 6.49 -9.76
N GLU A 174 -17.66 6.08 -8.90
CA GLU A 174 -17.47 4.91 -8.03
C GLU A 174 -17.50 3.62 -8.87
N ALA A 175 -16.79 2.60 -8.42
CA ALA A 175 -16.91 1.25 -8.97
C ALA A 175 -18.08 0.52 -8.27
N ALA A 176 -19.00 -0.05 -9.05
CA ALA A 176 -19.97 -1.00 -8.55
C ALA A 176 -19.31 -2.38 -8.45
N VAL A 177 -19.08 -2.86 -7.23
CA VAL A 177 -18.37 -4.11 -6.98
C VAL A 177 -19.37 -5.21 -6.66
N THR A 178 -19.21 -6.36 -7.31
CA THR A 178 -19.78 -7.64 -6.88
C THR A 178 -18.60 -8.55 -6.55
N LEU A 179 -18.46 -8.92 -5.28
CA LEU A 179 -17.39 -9.78 -4.80
C LEU A 179 -17.99 -11.15 -4.48
N ASP A 180 -17.57 -12.16 -5.25
CA ASP A 180 -17.88 -13.56 -4.99
C ASP A 180 -16.70 -14.19 -4.24
N VAL A 181 -16.94 -14.65 -3.02
CA VAL A 181 -15.95 -15.34 -2.19
C VAL A 181 -16.32 -16.80 -2.10
N SER A 182 -15.37 -17.69 -2.40
CA SER A 182 -15.53 -19.14 -2.31
C SER A 182 -14.56 -19.76 -1.32
N GLY A 183 -14.87 -20.96 -0.81
CA GLY A 183 -14.01 -21.66 0.15
C GLY A 183 -14.19 -21.16 1.58
N LEU A 184 -15.35 -20.59 1.89
CA LEU A 184 -15.70 -20.17 3.24
C LEU A 184 -15.80 -21.38 4.19
N PRO A 185 -15.48 -21.22 5.48
CA PRO A 185 -15.46 -22.31 6.45
C PRO A 185 -16.85 -22.92 6.73
N VAL A 186 -17.93 -22.18 6.41
CA VAL A 186 -19.33 -22.64 6.52
C VAL A 186 -19.82 -23.03 5.12
N THR A 187 -20.48 -24.20 4.99
CA THR A 187 -21.03 -24.65 3.71
C THR A 187 -22.36 -23.97 3.38
N ASP A 188 -23.33 -23.95 4.30
CA ASP A 188 -24.62 -23.28 4.13
C ASP A 188 -25.02 -22.57 5.42
N GLY A 189 -25.64 -21.39 5.33
CA GLY A 189 -26.11 -20.62 6.48
C GLY A 189 -25.79 -19.13 6.37
N ALA A 190 -25.25 -18.55 7.43
CA ALA A 190 -24.84 -17.16 7.47
C ALA A 190 -23.49 -17.01 8.18
N MET A 191 -22.72 -15.99 7.79
CA MET A 191 -21.51 -15.54 8.47
C MET A 191 -21.64 -14.06 8.79
N ARG A 192 -20.95 -13.62 9.84
CA ARG A 192 -20.83 -12.20 10.17
C ARG A 192 -19.81 -11.56 9.24
N LEU A 193 -20.20 -10.46 8.60
CA LEU A 193 -19.34 -9.63 7.77
C LEU A 193 -19.00 -8.34 8.52
N SER A 194 -17.70 -8.10 8.73
CA SER A 194 -17.16 -6.80 9.10
C SER A 194 -16.52 -6.15 7.87
N HIS A 195 -17.02 -4.99 7.45
CA HIS A 195 -16.52 -4.26 6.28
C HIS A 195 -15.82 -2.97 6.74
N TYR A 196 -14.50 -2.92 6.64
CA TYR A 196 -13.69 -1.75 6.95
C TYR A 196 -13.40 -0.92 5.71
N ARG A 197 -13.25 0.39 5.88
CA ARG A 197 -13.10 1.34 4.76
C ARG A 197 -12.07 2.43 5.04
N ILE A 198 -11.26 2.71 4.02
CA ILE A 198 -10.47 3.94 3.88
C ILE A 198 -11.02 4.69 2.66
N ASP A 199 -11.57 5.88 2.87
CA ASP A 199 -12.05 6.80 1.82
C ASP A 199 -12.11 8.26 2.32
N GLU A 200 -12.90 9.13 1.68
CA GLU A 200 -13.04 10.54 2.07
C GLU A 200 -13.72 10.72 3.45
N THR A 201 -14.50 9.72 3.90
CA THR A 201 -15.31 9.81 5.13
C THR A 201 -14.99 8.74 6.17
N HIS A 202 -14.10 7.80 5.89
CA HIS A 202 -13.72 6.72 6.81
C HIS A 202 -12.20 6.56 6.88
N SER A 203 -11.68 6.36 8.09
CA SER A 203 -10.26 6.09 8.37
C SER A 203 -9.29 7.14 7.79
N ASN A 204 -9.69 8.41 7.81
CA ASN A 204 -9.02 9.52 7.15
C ASN A 204 -9.08 10.83 7.96
N ALA A 205 -8.13 10.99 8.88
CA ALA A 205 -7.97 12.21 9.66
C ALA A 205 -7.67 13.45 8.80
N TYR A 206 -6.99 13.29 7.66
CA TYR A 206 -6.67 14.41 6.78
C TYR A 206 -7.92 15.03 6.14
N ALA A 207 -8.83 14.20 5.63
CA ALA A 207 -10.11 14.68 5.11
C ALA A 207 -10.95 15.36 6.21
N ALA A 208 -10.98 14.80 7.42
CA ALA A 208 -11.64 15.41 8.57
C ALA A 208 -11.03 16.79 8.92
N TRP A 209 -9.71 16.90 8.94
CA TRP A 209 -9.01 18.16 9.19
C TRP A 209 -9.32 19.22 8.13
N ARG A 210 -9.39 18.84 6.84
CA ARG A 210 -9.84 19.75 5.77
C ARG A 210 -11.27 20.24 6.00
N ARG A 211 -12.20 19.34 6.41
CA ARG A 211 -13.58 19.70 6.75
C ARG A 211 -13.68 20.69 7.93
N MET A 212 -12.71 20.66 8.85
CA MET A 212 -12.60 21.63 9.96
C MET A 212 -12.04 23.00 9.55
N GLY A 213 -11.76 23.22 8.26
CA GLY A 213 -11.13 24.45 7.78
C GLY A 213 -9.61 24.45 7.96
N SER A 214 -8.99 23.27 8.07
CA SER A 214 -7.53 23.11 8.14
C SER A 214 -6.87 23.91 9.27
N PRO A 215 -7.32 23.77 10.54
CA PRO A 215 -6.76 24.51 11.66
C PRO A 215 -5.26 24.23 11.81
N LEU A 216 -4.46 25.29 11.91
CA LEU A 216 -3.01 25.23 12.16
C LEU A 216 -2.67 24.56 13.49
N ALA A 217 -3.50 24.80 14.51
CA ALA A 217 -3.38 24.23 15.84
C ALA A 217 -4.77 23.73 16.30
N PRO A 218 -5.10 22.45 16.03
CA PRO A 218 -6.34 21.84 16.51
C PRO A 218 -6.42 21.97 18.04
N ASN A 219 -7.58 22.42 18.54
CA ASN A 219 -7.86 22.35 19.97
C ASN A 219 -8.10 20.90 20.41
N ARG A 220 -8.28 20.67 21.71
CA ARG A 220 -8.45 19.32 22.27
C ARG A 220 -9.61 18.53 21.65
N ASP A 221 -10.74 19.19 21.43
CA ASP A 221 -11.94 18.53 20.89
C ASP A 221 -11.74 18.19 19.40
N GLN A 222 -11.14 19.12 18.65
CA GLN A 222 -10.76 18.89 17.24
C GLN A 222 -9.77 17.73 17.14
N TYR A 223 -8.71 17.72 17.96
CA TYR A 223 -7.72 16.65 17.96
C TYR A 223 -8.35 15.28 18.31
N THR A 224 -9.20 15.23 19.33
CA THR A 224 -9.93 14.00 19.70
C THR A 224 -10.78 13.47 18.54
N GLN A 225 -11.43 14.37 17.80
CA GLN A 225 -12.18 14.00 16.60
C GLN A 225 -11.26 13.48 15.49
N LEU A 226 -10.12 14.13 15.26
CA LEU A 226 -9.14 13.67 14.25
C LEU A 226 -8.57 12.29 14.60
N GLU A 227 -8.27 12.01 15.88
CA GLU A 227 -7.85 10.69 16.34
C GLU A 227 -8.92 9.62 16.11
N ALA A 228 -10.20 9.97 16.29
CA ALA A 228 -11.31 9.06 15.98
C ALA A 228 -11.41 8.79 14.47
N GLU A 229 -11.31 9.84 13.65
CA GLU A 229 -11.41 9.76 12.19
C GLU A 229 -10.20 9.07 11.54
N GLY A 230 -9.01 9.13 12.15
CA GLY A 230 -7.80 8.48 11.63
C GLY A 230 -7.75 6.97 11.87
N ARG A 231 -8.48 6.46 12.86
CA ARG A 231 -8.51 5.02 13.18
C ARG A 231 -9.22 4.23 12.10
N LEU A 232 -8.75 2.99 11.87
CA LEU A 232 -9.42 2.06 10.97
C LEU A 232 -10.87 1.82 11.45
N SER A 233 -11.84 2.23 10.63
CA SER A 233 -13.26 2.18 10.94
C SER A 233 -14.05 1.29 9.99
N LEU A 234 -15.20 0.83 10.48
CA LEU A 234 -16.18 0.10 9.69
C LEU A 234 -16.93 1.07 8.76
N LEU A 235 -17.25 0.61 7.55
CA LEU A 235 -18.14 1.30 6.62
C LEU A 235 -19.56 1.36 7.20
N GLU A 236 -20.03 0.25 7.74
CA GLU A 236 -21.36 0.06 8.33
C GLU A 236 -21.24 -0.88 9.55
N PRO A 237 -22.22 -0.90 10.47
CA PRO A 237 -22.28 -1.92 11.51
C PRO A 237 -22.16 -3.34 10.91
N PRO A 238 -21.48 -4.28 11.59
CA PRO A 238 -21.35 -5.64 11.09
C PRO A 238 -22.70 -6.26 10.77
N SER A 239 -22.79 -6.97 9.66
CA SER A 239 -24.04 -7.56 9.13
C SER A 239 -23.88 -9.06 8.92
N GLU A 240 -24.99 -9.78 8.73
CA GLU A 240 -24.94 -11.17 8.32
C GLU A 240 -24.98 -11.28 6.79
N VAL A 241 -24.12 -12.13 6.23
CA VAL A 241 -24.14 -12.50 4.82
C VAL A 241 -24.51 -13.96 4.66
N ALA A 242 -25.40 -14.24 3.71
CA ALA A 242 -25.80 -15.61 3.39
C ALA A 242 -24.63 -16.36 2.75
N VAL A 243 -24.47 -17.62 3.14
CA VAL A 243 -23.51 -18.55 2.56
C VAL A 243 -24.26 -19.74 1.99
N ALA A 244 -23.96 -20.08 0.75
CA ALA A 244 -24.53 -21.24 0.07
C ALA A 244 -23.41 -21.99 -0.68
N GLY A 245 -23.29 -23.29 -0.46
CA GLY A 245 -22.22 -24.10 -1.07
C GLY A 245 -20.79 -23.61 -0.78
N GLY A 246 -20.54 -23.01 0.38
CA GLY A 246 -19.25 -22.43 0.75
C GLY A 246 -18.93 -21.12 0.03
N MET A 247 -19.94 -20.46 -0.53
CA MET A 247 -19.81 -19.21 -1.29
C MET A 247 -20.70 -18.11 -0.72
N SER A 248 -20.23 -16.86 -0.83
CA SER A 248 -21.02 -15.67 -0.53
C SER A 248 -20.77 -14.57 -1.56
N THR A 249 -21.80 -13.78 -1.85
CA THR A 249 -21.72 -12.63 -2.75
C THR A 249 -22.01 -11.36 -1.97
N VAL A 250 -21.08 -10.40 -2.01
CA VAL A 250 -21.23 -9.08 -1.38
C VAL A 250 -21.24 -8.00 -2.46
N LYS A 251 -22.17 -7.05 -2.36
CA LYS A 251 -22.28 -5.93 -3.30
C LYS A 251 -22.10 -4.61 -2.57
N PHE A 252 -21.25 -3.74 -3.09
CA PHE A 252 -21.00 -2.43 -2.52
C PHE A 252 -20.46 -1.45 -3.56
N ALA A 253 -20.59 -0.15 -3.27
CA ALA A 253 -19.92 0.90 -4.02
C ALA A 253 -18.53 1.16 -3.45
N LEU A 254 -17.55 1.33 -4.36
CA LEU A 254 -16.17 1.63 -4.00
C LEU A 254 -15.74 2.94 -4.67
N PRO A 255 -15.68 4.05 -3.91
CA PRO A 255 -15.23 5.34 -4.43
C PRO A 255 -13.82 5.27 -5.01
N ARG A 256 -13.50 6.19 -5.93
CA ARG A 256 -12.14 6.32 -6.45
C ARG A 256 -11.17 6.61 -5.29
N GLN A 257 -10.01 5.97 -5.32
CA GLN A 257 -8.98 5.94 -4.27
C GLN A 257 -9.41 5.30 -2.95
N ALA A 258 -10.55 4.63 -2.88
CA ALA A 258 -10.95 3.91 -1.68
C ALA A 258 -10.27 2.53 -1.57
N VAL A 259 -10.13 2.06 -0.33
CA VAL A 259 -9.70 0.69 0.01
C VAL A 259 -10.71 0.09 0.98
N SER A 260 -11.19 -1.10 0.68
CA SER A 260 -12.09 -1.90 1.53
C SER A 260 -11.38 -3.16 2.01
N LEU A 261 -11.56 -3.51 3.28
CA LEU A 261 -11.24 -4.83 3.83
C LEU A 261 -12.55 -5.49 4.26
N LEU A 262 -12.81 -6.69 3.78
CA LEU A 262 -13.94 -7.51 4.18
C LEU A 262 -13.44 -8.66 5.06
N VAL A 263 -14.06 -8.87 6.21
CA VAL A 263 -13.72 -9.96 7.15
C VAL A 263 -14.97 -10.79 7.38
N PHE A 264 -14.91 -12.07 7.03
CA PHE A 264 -15.99 -13.05 7.20
C PHE A 264 -15.68 -13.90 8.46
N GLU A 265 -16.57 -13.84 9.46
CA GLU A 265 -16.41 -14.47 10.79
C GLU A 265 -17.62 -15.31 11.20
#